data_AF-A0A1R1LY29-F1
#
_entry.id   AF-A0A1R1LY29-F1
#
_cell.length_a   1.000
_cell.length_b   1.000
_cell.length_c   1.000
_cell.angle_alpha   90.00
_cell.angle_beta   90.00
_cell.angle_gamma   90.00
#
_symmetry.space_group_name_H-M   'P 1'
#
loop_
_entity.id
_entity.type
_entity.pdbx_description
1 polymer ?
#
loop_
_entity_poly.entity_id
_entity_poly.type
_entity_poly.pdbx_seq_one_letter_code
_entity_poly.pdbx_strand_id
1 'polypeptide(L)'
;MSEHRSTEEKIAEQERLYGQSLADRFGAVMSHYGISSRRLAAVLGLSAPMLSQLGSGQRIKIGNPVVQERLLMLERDMDSTMDPALILERVAASQPVAMTTASDAGAPRSSAMGGAVDRAAVVAHLRNAGDRSALNAAADAAGPGALADLLRDAARPGSR
;
A
#
# COMPACT_ATOMS: atom_id res chain seq x y z
N MET A 1 -9.40 -14.65 32.16
CA MET A 1 -8.31 -15.55 31.73
C MET A 1 -8.00 -15.21 30.29
N SER A 2 -6.84 -14.61 30.00
CA SER A 2 -6.47 -14.28 28.63
C SER A 2 -6.01 -15.55 27.91
N GLU A 3 -6.79 -16.00 26.93
CA GLU A 3 -6.41 -17.11 26.05
C GLU A 3 -5.13 -16.72 25.29
N HIS A 4 -4.01 -17.33 25.68
CA HIS A 4 -2.77 -17.20 24.95
C HIS A 4 -2.85 -18.14 23.75
N ARG A 5 -3.31 -17.62 22.61
CA ARG A 5 -3.27 -18.38 21.35
C ARG A 5 -1.86 -18.87 21.07
N SER A 6 -1.73 -20.14 20.70
CA SER A 6 -0.45 -20.78 20.42
C SER A 6 0.20 -20.14 19.18
N THR A 7 1.53 -20.27 19.03
CA THR A 7 2.22 -19.75 17.84
C THR A 7 1.70 -20.42 16.56
N GLU A 8 1.35 -21.70 16.62
CA GLU A 8 0.76 -22.44 15.50
C GLU A 8 -0.60 -21.87 15.08
N GLU A 9 -1.47 -21.54 16.04
CA GLU A 9 -2.76 -20.90 15.76
C GLU A 9 -2.59 -19.51 15.12
N LYS A 10 -1.55 -18.77 15.53
CA LYS A 10 -1.24 -17.46 14.94
C LYS A 10 -0.73 -17.59 13.50
N ILE A 11 0.07 -18.61 13.20
CA ILE A 11 0.56 -18.90 11.84
C ILE A 11 -0.61 -19.35 10.94
N ALA A 12 -1.47 -20.25 11.42
CA ALA A 12 -2.68 -20.66 10.68
C ALA A 12 -3.60 -19.46 10.36
N GLU A 13 -3.72 -18.50 11.29
CA GLU A 13 -4.44 -17.26 11.03
C GLU A 13 -3.73 -16.35 10.01
N GLN A 14 -2.39 -16.32 9.99
CA GLN A 14 -1.65 -15.62 8.92
C GLN A 14 -1.93 -16.25 7.56
N GLU A 15 -1.89 -17.58 7.46
CA GLU A 15 -2.21 -18.30 6.22
C GLU A 15 -3.63 -18.01 5.75
N ARG A 16 -4.59 -17.96 6.68
CA ARG A 16 -5.98 -17.59 6.36
C ARG A 16 -6.12 -16.15 5.84
N LEU A 17 -5.32 -15.21 6.36
CA LEU A 17 -5.38 -13.79 5.99
C LEU A 17 -4.58 -13.45 4.73
N TYR A 18 -3.46 -14.13 4.52
CA TYR A 18 -2.45 -13.77 3.52
C TYR A 18 -2.20 -14.86 2.47
N GLY A 19 -2.86 -16.02 2.59
CA GLY A 19 -2.69 -17.20 1.74
C GLY A 19 -1.52 -18.10 2.14
N GLN A 20 -0.53 -17.56 2.85
CA GLN A 20 0.68 -18.26 3.31
C GLN A 20 1.25 -17.57 4.56
N SER A 21 2.12 -18.26 5.30
CA SER A 21 2.77 -17.69 6.48
C SER A 21 3.62 -16.48 6.09
N LEU A 22 3.66 -15.43 6.92
CA LEU A 22 4.49 -14.26 6.60
C LEU A 22 5.98 -14.60 6.58
N ALA A 23 6.40 -15.61 7.34
CA ALA A 23 7.76 -16.12 7.34
C ALA A 23 8.18 -16.62 5.95
N ASP A 24 7.31 -17.40 5.30
CA ASP A 24 7.58 -17.96 3.97
C ASP A 24 7.63 -16.86 2.91
N ARG A 25 6.72 -15.86 2.99
CA ARG A 25 6.74 -14.69 2.08
C ARG A 25 8.05 -13.94 2.17
N PHE A 26 8.45 -13.57 3.38
CA PHE A 26 9.69 -12.84 3.61
C PHE A 26 10.90 -13.68 3.21
N GLY A 27 10.88 -14.98 3.50
CA GLY A 27 11.92 -15.92 3.09
C GLY A 27 12.10 -15.99 1.58
N ALA A 28 11.01 -16.13 0.83
CA ALA A 28 11.02 -16.15 -0.63
C ALA A 28 11.58 -14.84 -1.21
N VAL A 29 11.14 -13.68 -0.70
CA VAL A 29 11.66 -12.37 -1.11
C VAL A 29 13.14 -12.22 -0.78
N MET A 30 13.58 -12.54 0.44
CA MET A 30 14.99 -12.43 0.81
C MET A 30 15.88 -13.33 -0.03
N SER A 31 15.45 -14.57 -0.29
CA SER A 31 16.18 -15.54 -1.10
C SER A 31 16.28 -15.08 -2.55
N HIS A 32 15.15 -14.68 -3.15
CA HIS A 32 15.09 -14.27 -4.55
C HIS A 32 15.93 -13.02 -4.83
N TYR A 33 15.84 -12.00 -3.99
CA TYR A 33 16.58 -10.74 -4.16
C TYR A 33 17.98 -10.76 -3.53
N GLY A 34 18.38 -11.84 -2.85
CA GLY A 34 19.69 -11.96 -2.20
C GLY A 34 19.92 -10.93 -1.07
N ILE A 35 18.87 -10.55 -0.34
CA ILE A 35 18.93 -9.48 0.67
C ILE A 35 18.77 -9.98 2.10
N SER A 36 19.38 -9.26 3.04
CA SER A 36 19.22 -9.52 4.47
C SER A 36 17.84 -9.08 4.99
N SER A 37 17.42 -9.66 6.11
CA SER A 37 16.21 -9.26 6.85
C SER A 37 16.19 -7.76 7.20
N ARG A 38 17.34 -7.18 7.58
CA ARG A 38 17.46 -5.73 7.83
C ARG A 38 17.19 -4.91 6.56
N ARG A 39 17.72 -5.35 5.41
CA ARG A 39 17.49 -4.65 4.14
C ARG A 39 16.04 -4.78 3.70
N LEU A 40 15.42 -5.95 3.84
CA LEU A 40 14.00 -6.14 3.58
C LEU A 40 13.14 -5.23 4.46
N ALA A 41 13.41 -5.15 5.76
CA ALA A 41 12.69 -4.26 6.66
C ALA A 41 12.76 -2.79 6.19
N ALA A 42 13.95 -2.33 5.77
CA ALA A 42 14.14 -0.98 5.24
C ALA A 42 13.34 -0.73 3.94
N VAL A 43 13.33 -1.69 3.01
CA VAL A 43 12.57 -1.59 1.75
C VAL A 43 11.07 -1.56 2.00
N LEU A 44 10.57 -2.41 2.91
CA LEU A 44 9.16 -2.44 3.27
C LEU A 44 8.74 -1.20 4.10
N GLY A 45 9.67 -0.52 4.75
CA GLY A 45 9.37 0.55 5.71
C GLY A 45 8.94 0.03 7.08
N LEU A 46 9.42 -1.16 7.46
CA LEU A 46 9.22 -1.77 8.76
C LEU A 46 10.46 -1.61 9.64
N SER A 47 10.27 -1.62 10.96
CA SER A 47 11.38 -1.83 11.88
C SER A 47 11.81 -3.29 11.87
N ALA A 48 13.12 -3.55 12.04
CA ALA A 48 13.64 -4.92 12.12
C ALA A 48 12.97 -5.78 13.23
N PRO A 49 12.66 -5.23 14.43
CA PRO A 49 11.89 -5.97 15.43
C PRO A 49 10.47 -6.35 14.97
N MET A 50 9.78 -5.45 14.25
CA MET A 50 8.43 -5.75 13.75
C MET A 50 8.47 -6.84 12.67
N LEU A 51 9.46 -6.83 11.79
CA LEU A 51 9.67 -7.90 10.80
C LEU A 51 9.92 -9.24 11.49
N SER A 52 10.78 -9.27 12.52
CA SER A 52 11.05 -10.48 13.32
C SER A 52 9.81 -11.01 14.05
N GLN A 53 8.97 -10.13 14.62
CA GLN A 53 7.72 -10.52 15.28
C GLN A 53 6.70 -11.12 14.31
N LEU A 54 6.62 -10.59 13.09
CA LEU A 54 5.75 -11.12 12.04
C LEU A 54 6.27 -12.48 11.54
N GLY A 55 7.57 -12.58 11.28
CA GLY A 55 8.21 -13.81 10.80
C GLY A 55 8.26 -14.95 11.83
N SER A 56 8.25 -14.65 13.13
CA SER A 56 8.16 -15.66 14.19
C SER A 56 6.73 -16.05 14.58
N GLY A 57 5.71 -15.50 13.92
CA GLY A 57 4.30 -15.75 14.25
C GLY A 57 3.84 -15.09 15.56
N GLN A 58 4.69 -14.31 16.24
CA GLN A 58 4.31 -13.58 17.45
C GLN A 58 3.28 -12.48 17.15
N ARG A 59 3.30 -11.93 15.93
CA ARG A 59 2.34 -10.96 15.43
C ARG A 59 1.66 -11.46 14.17
N ILE A 60 0.33 -11.44 14.16
CA ILE A 60 -0.46 -11.95 13.03
C ILE A 60 -0.54 -10.90 11.91
N LYS A 61 -0.92 -9.66 12.23
CA LYS A 61 -1.32 -8.67 11.22
C LYS A 61 -0.23 -7.65 10.90
N ILE A 62 -0.06 -7.35 9.62
CA ILE A 62 0.63 -6.16 9.13
C ILE A 62 -0.29 -4.95 9.38
N GLY A 63 0.10 -4.07 10.31
CA GLY A 63 -0.74 -2.92 10.70
C GLY A 63 -0.71 -1.75 9.71
N ASN A 64 0.26 -1.71 8.79
CA ASN A 64 0.42 -0.64 7.81
C ASN A 64 0.11 -1.18 6.40
N PRO A 65 -0.95 -0.71 5.72
CA PRO A 65 -1.32 -1.20 4.38
C PRO A 65 -0.20 -0.99 3.34
N VAL A 66 0.61 0.05 3.49
CA VAL A 66 1.74 0.37 2.59
C VAL A 66 2.78 -0.74 2.59
N VAL A 67 3.01 -1.36 3.74
CA VAL A 67 3.95 -2.49 3.88
C VAL A 67 3.43 -3.69 3.09
N GLN A 68 2.12 -3.94 3.14
CA GLN A 68 1.49 -5.03 2.40
C GLN A 68 1.58 -4.78 0.89
N GLU A 69 1.35 -3.55 0.45
CA GLU A 69 1.50 -3.16 -0.95
C GLU A 69 2.93 -3.36 -1.45
N ARG A 70 3.92 -2.87 -0.69
CA ARG A 70 5.35 -3.04 -1.04
C ARG A 70 5.77 -4.50 -1.10
N LEU A 71 5.26 -5.35 -0.22
CA LEU A 71 5.50 -6.79 -0.29
C LEU A 71 4.93 -7.40 -1.58
N LEU A 72 3.70 -7.04 -1.95
CA LEU A 72 3.07 -7.50 -3.19
C LEU A 72 3.80 -7.00 -4.43
N MET A 73 4.35 -5.77 -4.40
CA MET A 73 5.18 -5.26 -5.49
C MET A 73 6.43 -6.12 -5.67
N LEU A 74 7.15 -6.42 -4.57
CA LEU A 74 8.32 -7.28 -4.63
C LEU A 74 8.00 -8.69 -5.15
N GLU A 75 6.90 -9.29 -4.71
CA GLU A 75 6.46 -10.62 -5.16
C GLU A 75 6.09 -10.61 -6.64
N ARG A 76 5.38 -9.58 -7.13
CA ARG A 76 5.01 -9.45 -8.54
C ARG A 76 6.22 -9.29 -9.45
N ASP A 77 7.23 -8.57 -9.00
CA ASP A 77 8.42 -8.27 -9.79
C ASP A 77 9.49 -9.38 -9.74
N MET A 78 9.27 -10.48 -9.02
CA MET A 78 10.23 -11.61 -8.98
C MET A 78 10.48 -12.23 -10.36
N ASP A 79 9.46 -12.26 -11.22
CA ASP A 79 9.60 -12.79 -12.59
C ASP A 79 10.03 -11.72 -13.59
N SER A 80 10.37 -10.51 -13.12
CA SER A 80 10.81 -9.40 -13.97
C SER A 80 12.24 -9.61 -14.45
N THR A 81 12.53 -9.17 -15.67
CA THR A 81 13.90 -9.10 -16.20
C THR A 81 14.66 -7.84 -15.76
N MET A 82 14.03 -6.96 -14.97
CA MET A 82 14.67 -5.76 -14.44
C MET A 82 15.75 -6.10 -13.41
N ASP A 83 16.72 -5.20 -13.24
CA ASP A 83 17.74 -5.32 -12.20
C ASP A 83 17.07 -5.37 -10.81
N PRO A 84 17.34 -6.43 -10.01
CA PRO A 84 16.87 -6.55 -8.63
C PRO A 84 17.14 -5.31 -7.77
N ALA A 85 18.28 -4.65 -7.97
CA ALA A 85 18.61 -3.44 -7.20
C ALA A 85 17.65 -2.29 -7.50
N LEU A 86 17.29 -2.09 -8.78
CA LEU A 86 16.34 -1.08 -9.22
C LEU A 86 14.93 -1.38 -8.72
N ILE A 87 14.51 -2.65 -8.70
CA ILE A 87 13.22 -3.05 -8.13
C ILE A 87 13.16 -2.68 -6.64
N LEU A 88 14.18 -3.03 -5.87
CA LEU A 88 14.25 -2.73 -4.43
C LEU A 88 14.24 -1.22 -4.16
N GLU A 89 14.95 -0.43 -4.96
CA GLU A 89 14.95 1.02 -4.85
C GLU A 89 13.57 1.61 -5.19
N ARG A 90 12.95 1.16 -6.29
CA ARG A 90 11.61 1.59 -6.70
C ARG A 90 10.56 1.28 -5.64
N VAL A 91 10.60 0.09 -5.04
CA VAL A 91 9.68 -0.29 -3.96
C VAL A 91 9.95 0.52 -2.68
N ALA A 92 11.21 0.74 -2.32
CA ALA A 92 11.54 1.56 -1.15
C ALA A 92 11.08 3.02 -1.32
N ALA A 93 11.20 3.56 -2.53
CA ALA A 93 10.76 4.90 -2.90
C ALA A 93 9.24 4.99 -3.18
N SER A 94 8.53 3.86 -3.22
CA SER A 94 7.09 3.87 -3.49
C SER A 94 6.38 4.64 -2.38
N GLN A 95 5.70 5.73 -2.76
CA GLN A 95 4.80 6.41 -1.85
C GLN A 95 3.59 5.51 -1.60
N PRO A 96 2.95 5.60 -0.42
CA PRO A 96 1.62 5.05 -0.22
C PRO A 96 0.74 5.52 -1.38
N VAL A 97 0.22 4.61 -2.20
CA VAL A 97 -0.98 4.98 -2.95
C VAL A 97 -2.01 5.09 -1.85
N ALA A 98 -2.48 6.30 -1.57
CA ALA A 98 -3.55 6.48 -0.60
C ALA A 98 -4.81 5.80 -1.15
N MET A 99 -4.91 4.47 -0.99
CA MET A 99 -6.20 3.83 -0.85
C MET A 99 -6.77 4.38 0.45
N THR A 100 -7.52 5.47 0.32
CA THR A 100 -8.43 5.96 1.34
C THR A 100 -9.55 4.93 1.51
N THR A 101 -9.23 3.74 1.97
CA THR A 101 -10.13 3.01 2.85
C THR A 101 -9.81 3.56 4.23
N ALA A 102 -10.49 4.66 4.57
CA ALA A 102 -10.56 5.12 5.95
C ALA A 102 -11.07 3.95 6.81
N SER A 103 -10.13 3.17 7.35
CA SER A 103 -10.37 2.40 8.55
C SER A 103 -10.19 3.38 9.69
N ASP A 104 -11.21 4.24 9.82
CA ASP A 104 -11.40 5.10 10.97
C ASP A 104 -11.65 4.19 12.17
N ALA A 105 -10.58 3.95 12.93
CA ALA A 105 -10.67 3.42 14.28
C ALA A 105 -10.85 4.61 15.23
N GLY A 106 -12.01 5.27 15.20
CA GLY A 106 -12.27 6.34 16.18
C GLY A 106 -13.40 7.34 15.93
N ALA A 107 -14.41 7.08 15.11
CA ALA A 107 -15.56 7.99 14.97
C ALA A 107 -16.90 7.23 14.99
N PRO A 108 -17.93 7.74 15.70
CA PRO A 108 -19.21 7.08 15.78
C PRO A 108 -19.82 6.98 14.38
N ARG A 109 -20.13 5.74 13.98
CA ARG A 109 -20.78 5.42 12.73
C ARG A 109 -22.11 6.16 12.63
N SER A 110 -22.22 7.09 11.69
CA SER A 110 -23.51 7.41 11.09
C SER A 110 -23.57 6.68 9.74
N SER A 111 -24.33 5.58 9.73
CA SER A 111 -24.79 4.95 8.50
C SER A 111 -25.51 5.97 7.64
N ALA A 112 -25.06 6.15 6.40
CA ALA A 112 -25.95 6.51 5.31
C ALA A 112 -25.47 5.86 4.02
N MET A 113 -26.27 4.92 3.55
CA MET A 113 -26.26 4.38 2.19
C MET A 113 -26.27 5.51 1.15
N GLY A 114 -25.44 5.38 0.11
CA GLY A 114 -25.60 6.11 -1.15
C GLY A 114 -25.14 7.57 -1.15
N GLY A 115 -23.87 7.83 -0.83
CA GLY A 115 -23.29 9.16 -1.01
C GLY A 115 -22.79 9.34 -2.45
N ALA A 116 -23.45 10.19 -3.23
CA ALA A 116 -22.86 10.72 -4.47
C ALA A 116 -21.47 11.30 -4.13
N VAL A 117 -20.43 10.79 -4.79
CA VAL A 117 -19.07 11.29 -4.61
C VAL A 117 -19.07 12.77 -4.99
N ASP A 118 -18.81 13.65 -4.02
CA ASP A 118 -18.76 15.09 -4.26
C ASP A 118 -17.59 15.42 -5.21
N ARG A 119 -17.94 15.86 -6.43
CA ARG A 119 -16.99 16.24 -7.47
C ARG A 119 -15.99 17.28 -6.98
N ALA A 120 -16.41 18.21 -6.12
CA ALA A 120 -15.53 19.23 -5.56
C ALA A 120 -14.46 18.61 -4.64
N ALA A 121 -14.85 17.62 -3.83
CA ALA A 121 -13.91 16.89 -2.98
C ALA A 121 -12.88 16.10 -3.82
N VAL A 122 -13.30 15.50 -4.94
CA VAL A 122 -12.38 14.80 -5.85
C VAL A 122 -11.40 15.76 -6.52
N VAL A 123 -11.86 16.92 -7.01
CA VAL A 123 -11.00 17.95 -7.62
C VAL A 123 -9.98 18.47 -6.61
N ALA A 124 -10.39 18.72 -5.36
CA ALA A 124 -9.49 19.14 -4.29
C ALA A 124 -8.45 18.06 -3.94
N HIS A 125 -8.85 16.80 -3.95
CA HIS A 125 -7.94 15.68 -3.72
C HIS A 125 -6.89 15.57 -4.83
N LEU A 126 -7.31 15.66 -6.10
CA LEU A 126 -6.41 15.62 -7.26
C LEU A 126 -5.39 16.76 -7.27
N ARG A 127 -5.81 17.98 -6.87
CA ARG A 127 -4.91 19.15 -6.72
C ARG A 127 -3.80 18.93 -5.71
N ASN A 128 -4.07 18.17 -4.65
CA ASN A 128 -3.06 17.84 -3.64
C ASN A 128 -2.16 16.68 -4.08
N ALA A 129 -2.67 15.78 -4.93
CA ALA A 129 -1.96 14.58 -5.36
C ALA A 129 -0.92 14.82 -6.46
N GLY A 130 -1.08 15.88 -7.27
CA GLY A 130 -0.17 16.18 -8.37
C GLY A 130 -0.10 17.66 -8.71
N ASP A 131 1.03 18.08 -9.30
CA ASP A 131 1.17 19.44 -9.81
C ASP A 131 0.35 19.66 -11.10
N ARG A 132 0.19 20.93 -11.46
CA ARG A 132 -0.60 21.34 -12.63
C ARG A 132 -0.13 20.69 -13.94
N SER A 133 1.18 20.51 -14.10
CA SER A 133 1.74 19.95 -15.33
C SER A 133 1.42 18.46 -15.44
N ALA A 134 1.59 17.73 -14.33
CA ALA A 134 1.26 16.32 -14.23
C ALA A 134 -0.24 16.06 -14.47
N LEU A 135 -1.11 16.90 -13.90
CA LEU A 135 -2.57 16.77 -14.08
C LEU A 135 -3.01 17.02 -15.53
N ASN A 136 -2.40 17.98 -16.23
CA ASN A 136 -2.68 18.21 -17.65
C ASN A 136 -2.17 17.06 -18.54
N ALA A 137 -0.95 16.58 -18.29
CA ALA A 137 -0.40 15.44 -19.03
C ALA A 137 -1.25 14.16 -18.84
N ALA A 138 -1.74 13.92 -17.63
CA ALA A 138 -2.65 12.82 -17.35
C ALA A 138 -4.01 13.00 -18.05
N ALA A 139 -4.53 14.23 -18.16
CA ALA A 139 -5.76 14.52 -18.90
C ALA A 139 -5.60 14.26 -20.40
N ASP A 140 -4.44 14.59 -20.97
CA ASP A 140 -4.15 14.33 -22.39
C ASP A 140 -4.00 12.83 -22.65
N ALA A 141 -3.34 12.09 -21.76
CA ALA A 141 -3.21 10.64 -21.84
C ALA A 141 -4.56 9.91 -21.68
N ALA A 142 -5.49 10.46 -20.88
CA ALA A 142 -6.82 9.90 -20.68
C ALA A 142 -7.75 10.05 -21.90
N GLY A 143 -7.40 10.91 -22.87
CA GLY A 143 -8.24 11.18 -24.04
C GLY A 143 -9.51 11.98 -23.71
N PRO A 144 -10.48 12.08 -24.64
CA PRO A 144 -11.70 12.85 -24.43
C PRO A 144 -12.66 12.13 -23.47
N GLY A 145 -13.21 12.86 -22.48
CA GLY A 145 -14.24 12.35 -21.59
C GLY A 145 -14.22 12.97 -20.19
N ALA A 146 -15.19 12.55 -19.37
CA ALA A 146 -15.43 13.09 -18.04
C ALA A 146 -14.21 13.02 -17.09
N LEU A 147 -13.34 12.02 -17.26
CA LEU A 147 -12.11 11.89 -16.48
C LEU A 147 -11.09 12.99 -16.84
N ALA A 148 -10.88 13.25 -18.13
CA ALA A 148 -9.98 14.30 -18.58
C ALA A 148 -10.49 15.70 -18.17
N ASP A 149 -11.81 15.91 -18.21
CA ASP A 149 -12.41 17.16 -17.74
C ASP A 149 -12.23 17.37 -16.23
N LEU A 150 -12.33 16.30 -15.45
CA LEU A 150 -12.07 16.34 -14.01
C LEU A 150 -10.60 16.67 -13.68
N LEU A 151 -9.66 16.08 -14.42
CA LEU A 151 -8.22 16.35 -14.29
C LEU A 151 -7.86 17.78 -14.70
N ARG A 152 -8.48 18.30 -15.77
CA ARG A 152 -8.33 19.71 -16.19
C ARG A 152 -8.92 20.68 -15.16
N ASP A 153 -10.06 20.34 -14.55
CA ASP A 153 -10.63 21.14 -13.47
C ASP A 153 -9.73 21.17 -12.22
N ALA A 154 -9.08 20.06 -11.90
CA ALA A 154 -8.05 20.02 -10.87
C ALA A 154 -6.83 20.89 -11.24
N ALA A 155 -6.40 20.91 -12.50
CA ALA A 155 -5.29 21.73 -12.96
C ALA A 155 -5.56 23.26 -13.00
N ARG A 156 -6.82 23.71 -12.84
CA ARG A 156 -7.17 25.14 -12.78
C ARG A 156 -6.84 25.74 -11.41
N PRO A 157 -6.30 26.96 -11.32
CA PRO A 157 -6.17 27.68 -10.06
C PRO A 157 -7.57 27.93 -9.48
N GLY A 158 -7.77 27.65 -8.19
CA GLY A 158 -9.06 27.89 -7.53
C GLY A 158 -9.40 29.38 -7.56
N SER A 159 -10.51 29.76 -8.20
CA SER A 159 -11.07 31.10 -8.04
C SER A 159 -11.48 31.27 -6.57
N ARG A 160 -10.87 32.28 -5.95
CA ARG A 160 -11.20 32.74 -4.61
C ARG A 160 -12.48 33.57 -4.64
#